data_AF-A0A356R6Z9-F1
#
_entry.id   AF-A0A356R6Z9-F1
#
_cell.length_a   1.000
_cell.length_b   1.000
_cell.length_c   1.000
_cell.angle_alpha   90.00
_cell.angle_beta   90.00
_cell.angle_gamma   90.00
#
_symmetry.space_group_name_H-M   'P 1'
#
loop_
_entity.id
_entity.type
_entity.pdbx_description
1 polymer ?
#
loop_
_entity_poly.entity_id
_entity_poly.type
_entity_poly.pdbx_seq_one_letter_code
_entity_poly.pdbx_strand_id
1 'polypeptide(L)'
;MKNQIQPEAANFTENIDNLDDPKLYLNRELSWLEFNKRVLEEAEDPNHPLLERVKFLSIFFNNLDEFFMIRISGLREQLSSGVLEAALDGMSPSDQLGQIRDALLQSFSRVTLCW
;
A
#
# COMPACT_ATOMS: atom_id res chain seq x y z
N MET A 1 -61.80 1.30 -16.88
CA MET A 1 -60.42 1.07 -17.37
C MET A 1 -59.53 2.03 -16.59
N LYS A 2 -58.99 1.62 -15.43
CA LYS A 2 -57.68 0.96 -15.26
C LYS A 2 -56.54 1.74 -15.92
N ASN A 3 -55.87 2.60 -15.13
CA ASN A 3 -54.46 2.47 -14.74
C ASN A 3 -53.98 3.80 -14.13
N GLN A 4 -54.13 3.94 -12.81
CA GLN A 4 -53.29 4.85 -12.04
C GLN A 4 -51.97 4.12 -11.83
N ILE A 5 -50.95 4.50 -12.61
CA ILE A 5 -49.58 4.07 -12.37
C ILE A 5 -49.11 4.89 -11.16
N GLN A 6 -49.12 4.27 -9.98
CA GLN A 6 -48.30 4.76 -8.87
C GLN A 6 -46.84 4.52 -9.25
N PRO A 7 -45.94 5.51 -9.15
CA PRO A 7 -44.53 5.21 -9.22
C PRO A 7 -44.19 4.40 -7.97
N GLU A 8 -43.90 3.10 -8.14
CA GLU A 8 -43.07 2.37 -7.20
C GLU A 8 -41.77 3.17 -7.09
N ALA A 9 -41.64 3.94 -6.02
CA ALA A 9 -40.34 4.39 -5.57
C ALA A 9 -39.60 3.10 -5.21
N ALA A 10 -38.84 2.57 -6.16
CA ALA A 10 -37.89 1.51 -5.91
C ALA A 10 -37.08 1.95 -4.69
N ASN A 11 -37.22 1.21 -3.59
CA ASN A 11 -36.40 1.39 -2.41
C ASN A 11 -34.96 1.02 -2.81
N PHE A 12 -34.23 1.99 -3.36
CA PHE A 12 -32.78 1.94 -3.60
C PHE A 12 -31.98 2.05 -2.30
N THR A 13 -32.55 1.63 -1.16
CA THR A 13 -31.72 1.20 -0.03
C THR A 13 -31.19 -0.19 -0.38
N GLU A 14 -30.35 -0.23 -1.41
CA GLU A 14 -29.39 -1.32 -1.60
C GLU A 14 -28.61 -1.47 -0.30
N ASN A 15 -28.28 -2.72 0.05
CA ASN A 15 -27.35 -3.04 1.13
C ASN A 15 -26.15 -2.09 1.03
N ILE A 16 -26.09 -1.08 1.89
CA ILE A 16 -24.87 -0.33 2.09
C ILE A 16 -23.94 -1.36 2.70
N ASP A 17 -22.96 -1.82 1.91
CA ASP A 17 -21.90 -2.69 2.40
C ASP A 17 -21.40 -2.12 3.72
N ASN A 18 -21.28 -2.98 4.74
CA ASN A 18 -20.78 -2.56 6.04
C ASN A 18 -19.35 -2.03 5.84
N LEU A 19 -19.20 -0.71 5.81
CA LEU A 19 -17.93 -0.03 5.58
C LEU A 19 -16.92 -0.24 6.71
N ASP A 20 -17.33 -0.87 7.82
CA ASP A 20 -16.43 -1.23 8.90
C ASP A 20 -15.67 -2.55 8.62
N ASP A 21 -15.93 -3.26 7.51
CA ASP A 21 -15.17 -4.47 7.16
C ASP A 21 -13.74 -4.11 6.71
N PRO A 22 -12.70 -4.50 7.49
CA PRO A 22 -11.32 -4.14 7.15
C PRO A 22 -10.83 -4.69 5.81
N LYS A 23 -11.47 -5.75 5.29
CA LYS A 23 -11.13 -6.35 3.99
C LYS A 23 -11.45 -5.44 2.80
N LEU A 24 -12.25 -4.39 3.01
CA LEU A 24 -12.56 -3.39 1.99
C LEU A 24 -11.40 -2.41 1.77
N TYR A 25 -10.39 -2.42 2.64
CA TYR A 25 -9.30 -1.45 2.62
C TYR A 25 -7.96 -2.12 2.33
N LEU A 26 -7.11 -1.38 1.63
CA LEU A 26 -5.71 -1.74 1.42
C LEU A 26 -4.84 -0.96 2.40
N ASN A 27 -3.83 -1.62 2.95
CA ASN A 27 -2.85 -0.93 3.77
C ASN A 27 -2.06 0.08 2.92
N ARG A 28 -2.05 1.32 3.38
CA ARG A 28 -1.39 2.43 2.69
C ARG A 28 0.11 2.20 2.51
N GLU A 29 0.78 1.72 3.55
CA GLU A 29 2.23 1.58 3.58
C GLU A 29 2.67 0.40 2.70
N LEU A 30 1.94 -0.72 2.73
CA LEU A 30 2.18 -1.84 1.82
C LEU A 30 1.86 -1.48 0.36
N SER A 31 0.80 -0.71 0.13
CA SER A 31 0.47 -0.20 -1.22
C SER A 31 1.57 0.70 -1.76
N TRP A 32 2.20 1.50 -0.89
CA TRP A 32 3.36 2.31 -1.24
C TRP A 32 4.58 1.44 -1.60
N LEU A 33 4.83 0.37 -0.84
CA LEU A 33 5.92 -0.58 -1.16
C LEU A 33 5.70 -1.29 -2.50
N GLU A 34 4.47 -1.70 -2.82
CA GLU A 34 4.16 -2.29 -4.15
C GLU A 34 4.29 -1.26 -5.29
N PHE A 35 4.10 0.02 -5.02
CA PHE A 35 4.50 1.07 -5.96
C PHE A 35 6.02 1.13 -6.13
N ASN A 36 6.79 1.21 -5.04
CA ASN A 36 8.24 1.32 -5.15
C ASN A 36 8.89 0.06 -5.75
N LYS A 37 8.28 -1.11 -5.53
CA LYS A 37 8.66 -2.37 -6.19
C LYS A 37 8.56 -2.31 -7.71
N ARG A 38 7.57 -1.61 -8.27
CA ARG A 38 7.47 -1.38 -9.72
C ARG A 38 8.60 -0.48 -10.23
N VAL A 39 9.09 0.45 -9.41
CA VAL A 39 10.30 1.25 -9.74
C VAL A 39 11.54 0.34 -9.80
N LEU A 40 11.65 -0.63 -8.89
CA LEU A 40 12.71 -1.63 -8.93
C LEU A 40 12.62 -2.52 -10.18
N GLU A 41 11.40 -2.89 -10.60
CA GLU A 41 11.19 -3.66 -11.84
C GLU A 41 11.74 -2.93 -13.08
N GLU A 42 11.60 -1.60 -13.15
CA GLU A 42 12.24 -0.78 -14.20
C GLU A 42 13.79 -0.76 -14.10
N ALA A 43 14.36 -0.94 -12.91
CA ALA A 43 15.82 -1.09 -12.78
C ALA A 43 16.30 -2.49 -13.24
N GLU A 44 15.44 -3.49 -13.15
CA GLU A 44 15.75 -4.88 -13.50
C GLU A 44 15.52 -5.20 -14.98
N ASP A 45 14.72 -4.41 -15.71
CA ASP A 45 14.39 -4.67 -17.11
C ASP A 45 15.63 -4.56 -18.04
N PRO A 46 16.08 -5.66 -18.67
CA PRO A 46 17.23 -5.66 -19.57
C PRO A 46 16.99 -4.93 -20.90
N ASN A 47 15.74 -4.57 -21.22
CA ASN A 47 15.40 -3.78 -22.41
C ASN A 47 15.77 -2.30 -22.23
N HIS A 48 15.96 -1.83 -20.99
CA HIS A 48 16.44 -0.49 -20.72
C HIS A 48 17.96 -0.39 -20.89
N PRO A 49 18.47 0.73 -21.45
CA PRO A 49 19.90 1.01 -21.43
C PRO A 49 20.45 0.97 -20.00
N LEU A 50 21.69 0.49 -19.84
CA LEU A 50 22.31 0.28 -18.52
C LEU A 50 22.21 1.51 -17.60
N LEU A 51 22.40 2.72 -18.15
CA LEU A 51 22.34 3.93 -17.34
C LEU A 51 20.92 4.28 -16.88
N GLU A 52 19.89 4.01 -17.67
CA GLU A 52 18.49 4.20 -17.24
C GLU A 52 18.14 3.22 -16.12
N ARG A 53 18.64 1.98 -16.19
CA ARG A 53 18.49 1.00 -15.13
C ARG A 53 19.13 1.48 -13.81
N VAL A 54 20.36 2.03 -13.86
CA VAL A 54 21.04 2.62 -12.68
C VAL A 54 20.27 3.81 -12.11
N LYS A 55 19.67 4.62 -12.99
CA LYS A 55 18.84 5.75 -12.59
C LYS A 55 17.57 5.29 -11.88
N PHE A 56 16.87 4.27 -12.38
CA PHE A 56 15.72 3.67 -11.68
C PHE A 56 16.13 3.08 -10.32
N LEU A 57 17.28 2.43 -10.23
CA LEU A 57 17.81 1.95 -8.96
C LEU A 57 18.03 3.10 -7.96
N SER A 58 18.56 4.22 -8.43
CA SER A 58 18.75 5.43 -7.61
C SER A 58 17.40 6.03 -7.17
N ILE A 59 16.39 6.04 -8.05
CA ILE A 59 15.03 6.50 -7.72
C ILE A 59 14.40 5.58 -6.67
N PHE A 60 14.54 4.26 -6.81
CA PHE A 60 14.05 3.29 -5.83
C PHE A 60 14.58 3.56 -4.42
N PHE A 61 15.89 3.80 -4.27
CA PHE A 61 16.50 4.09 -2.97
C PHE A 61 16.13 5.48 -2.44
N ASN A 62 16.07 6.51 -3.28
CA ASN A 62 15.64 7.84 -2.85
C ASN A 62 14.19 7.83 -2.32
N ASN A 63 13.30 7.14 -3.03
CA ASN A 63 11.92 6.95 -2.57
C ASN A 63 11.90 6.20 -1.23
N LEU A 64 12.73 5.17 -1.10
CA LEU A 64 12.79 4.35 0.11
C LEU A 64 13.28 5.16 1.31
N ASP A 65 14.28 6.02 1.13
CA ASP A 65 14.75 6.93 2.19
C ASP A 65 13.65 7.87 2.67
N GLU A 66 12.86 8.45 1.75
CA GLU A 66 11.70 9.28 2.10
C GLU A 66 10.66 8.48 2.89
N PHE A 67 10.38 7.25 2.45
CA PHE A 67 9.46 6.35 3.16
C PHE A 67 9.94 6.05 4.58
N PHE A 68 11.23 5.79 4.79
CA PHE A 68 11.78 5.59 6.13
C PHE A 68 11.67 6.85 6.99
N MET A 69 12.04 8.00 6.45
CA MET A 69 12.01 9.26 7.20
C MET A 69 10.60 9.62 7.64
N ILE A 70 9.60 9.43 6.78
CA ILE A 70 8.23 9.88 7.04
C ILE A 70 7.38 8.75 7.64
N ARG A 71 7.26 7.61 6.94
CA ARG A 71 6.29 6.56 7.27
C ARG A 71 6.74 5.69 8.42
N ILE A 72 7.98 5.21 8.40
CA ILE A 72 8.50 4.36 9.48
C ILE A 72 8.61 5.17 10.78
N SER A 73 9.08 6.42 10.71
CA SER A 73 9.11 7.30 11.89
C SER A 73 7.73 7.47 12.50
N GLY A 74 6.69 7.72 11.69
CA GLY A 74 5.31 7.84 12.17
C GLY A 74 4.78 6.56 12.83
N LEU A 75 5.00 5.40 12.21
CA LEU A 75 4.61 4.11 12.80
C LEU A 75 5.33 3.83 14.14
N ARG A 76 6.61 4.21 14.24
CA ARG A 76 7.38 4.05 15.50
C ARG A 76 6.89 5.01 16.58
N GLU A 77 6.51 6.23 16.22
CA GLU A 77 5.92 7.19 17.14
C GLU A 77 4.58 6.67 17.70
N GLN A 78 3.70 6.16 16.82
CA GLN A 78 2.45 5.51 17.22
C GLN A 78 2.68 4.35 18.19
N LEU A 79 3.66 3.49 17.88
CA LEU A 79 4.01 2.38 18.77
C LEU A 79 4.54 2.87 20.13
N SER A 80 5.38 3.91 20.13
CA SER A 80 5.96 4.47 21.36
C SER A 80 4.94 5.21 22.24
N SER A 81 3.89 5.78 21.63
CA SER A 81 2.78 6.44 22.31
C SER A 81 1.70 5.46 22.79
N GLY A 82 1.87 4.16 22.53
CA GLY A 82 0.94 3.12 22.96
C GLY A 82 -0.34 3.07 22.13
N VAL A 83 -0.33 3.62 20.91
CA VAL A 83 -1.45 3.49 19.97
C VAL A 83 -1.52 2.03 19.52
N LEU A 84 -2.56 1.34 20.01
CA LEU A 84 -2.85 -0.05 19.66
C LEU A 84 -3.98 -0.17 18.62
N GLU A 85 -4.65 0.94 18.30
CA GLU A 85 -5.73 0.93 17.32
C GLU A 85 -5.20 0.59 15.93
N ALA A 86 -5.84 -0.39 15.32
CA ALA A 86 -5.61 -0.76 13.94
C ALA A 86 -6.12 0.33 12.99
N ALA A 87 -5.45 0.48 11.85
CA ALA A 87 -5.98 1.29 10.76
C ALA A 87 -7.26 0.65 10.17
N LEU A 88 -7.88 1.30 9.18
CA LEU A 88 -9.10 0.81 8.52
C LEU A 88 -8.96 -0.60 7.94
N ASP A 89 -7.74 -1.01 7.62
CA ASP A 89 -7.39 -2.36 7.14
C ASP A 89 -7.24 -3.42 8.25
N GLY A 90 -7.40 -3.04 9.51
CA GLY A 90 -7.30 -3.94 10.66
C GLY A 90 -5.86 -4.21 11.13
N MET A 91 -4.84 -3.54 10.57
CA MET A 91 -3.44 -3.75 10.96
C MET A 91 -2.98 -2.79 12.06
N SER A 92 -2.42 -3.35 13.14
CA SER A 92 -1.75 -2.55 14.18
C SER A 92 -0.42 -1.97 13.65
N PRO A 93 0.13 -0.90 14.26
CA PRO A 93 1.44 -0.37 13.88
C PRO A 93 2.56 -1.41 13.92
N SER A 94 2.52 -2.35 14.87
CA SER A 94 3.48 -3.43 14.97
C SER A 94 3.36 -4.41 13.79
N ASP A 95 2.13 -4.77 13.40
CA ASP A 95 1.90 -5.66 12.27
C ASP A 95 2.35 -5.02 10.95
N GLN A 96 2.10 -3.72 10.80
CA GLN A 96 2.55 -2.95 9.63
C GLN A 96 4.08 -2.95 9.54
N LEU A 97 4.79 -2.66 10.64
CA LEU A 97 6.25 -2.69 10.67
C LEU A 97 6.81 -4.09 10.34
N GLY A 98 6.13 -5.16 10.80
CA GLY A 98 6.48 -6.54 10.48
C GLY A 98 6.36 -6.83 8.98
N GLN A 99 5.19 -6.56 8.38
CA GLN A 99 4.97 -6.81 6.95
C GLN A 99 5.84 -5.94 6.04
N ILE A 100 6.08 -4.68 6.43
CA ILE A 100 7.01 -3.78 5.74
C ILE A 100 8.41 -4.40 5.72
N ARG A 101 8.90 -4.90 6.87
CA ARG A 101 10.22 -5.53 6.95
C ARG A 101 10.33 -6.70 5.98
N ASP A 102 9.34 -7.58 5.95
CA ASP A 102 9.35 -8.77 5.09
C ASP A 102 9.38 -8.38 3.60
N ALA A 103 8.55 -7.41 3.20
CA ALA A 103 8.53 -6.89 1.83
C ALA A 103 9.85 -6.22 1.42
N LEU A 104 10.49 -5.48 2.34
CA LEU A 104 11.79 -4.85 2.09
C LEU A 104 12.93 -5.86 1.99
N LEU A 105 12.95 -6.90 2.82
CA LEU A 105 13.94 -7.98 2.72
C LEU A 105 13.86 -8.70 1.38
N GLN A 106 12.64 -8.93 0.87
CA GLN A 106 12.45 -9.46 -0.47
C GLN A 106 13.01 -8.52 -1.55
N SER A 107 12.71 -7.22 -1.45
CA SER A 107 13.19 -6.22 -2.42
C SER A 107 14.71 -6.09 -2.41
N PHE A 108 15.34 -6.05 -1.25
CA PHE A 108 16.80 -6.00 -1.13
C PHE A 108 17.48 -7.26 -1.65
N SER A 109 16.88 -8.43 -1.46
CA SER A 109 17.40 -9.67 -2.05
C SER A 109 17.40 -9.63 -3.57
N ARG A 110 16.42 -8.97 -4.20
CA ARG A 110 16.40 -8.78 -5.66
C ARG A 110 17.49 -7.81 -6.11
N VAL A 111 17.65 -6.68 -5.41
CA VAL A 111 18.69 -5.70 -5.70
C VAL A 111 20.07 -6.36 -5.71
N THR A 112 20.42 -7.13 -4.68
CA THR A 112 21.74 -7.78 -4.57
C THR A 112 21.98 -8.92 -5.55
N LEU A 113 20.91 -9.49 -6.15
CA LEU A 113 21.04 -10.50 -7.20
C LEU A 113 21.25 -9.88 -8.58
N CYS A 114 20.70 -8.70 -8.82
CA CYS A 114 20.71 -8.06 -10.14
C CYS A 114 21.84 -7.03 -10.35
N TRP A 115 22.39 -6.47 -9.27
CA TRP A 115 23.36 -5.37 -9.27
C TRP A 115 24.54 -5.66 -8.35
#